data_AF-A0A814IA21-F1
#
_entry.id   AF-A0A814IA21-F1
#
_cell.length_a   1.000
_cell.length_b   1.000
_cell.length_c   1.000
_cell.angle_alpha   90.00
_cell.angle_beta   90.00
_cell.angle_gamma   90.00
#
_symmetry.space_group_name_H-M   'P 1'
#
loop_
_entity.id
_entity.type
_entity.pdbx_description
1 polymer ?
#
loop_
_entity_poly.entity_id
_entity_poly.type
_entity_poly.pdbx_seq_one_letter_code
_entity_poly.pdbx_strand_id
1 'polypeptide(L)'
;MILLIFMLQIHQIYTRKIPFTTVVSFGDSNTDTGNVYKLTNYSWPPVPPYFRGRLLNGPTWVERLGISKLIDYAHMGSTIDDKVVQGWGIINLQPVPGVRQQIEIHLNDIRRSTINVHQTIYIIWAGLNDYYFNQTISPSTIATSLLNVIKDLVTMGAMHILVFNQPPLQSYPFIHIMDQNLNFTAFTIQLNANLSAGVATIRHDNPKISLNIFDLYSLISKIIANGSTYLFKNTVDPCWNITINGTVLHRCVDPTSYVFIDGYHFTNEIPFNHEFFIRLAWSFPLLKKLRIFNLKPQLLPSSNEIYSLIKYSHLSSLNILDVHVDYIEQFLNDTKTCLPCLNELTVDYNQLQIATENFTKDRTRFNCKNVEKLNIKQKNIELEDFYTYFPLL
;
A
#
# COMPACT_ATOMS: atom_id res chain seq x y z
N MET A 1 -1.38 4.61 0.47
CA MET A 1 -0.82 4.99 1.79
C MET A 1 0.58 5.61 1.74
N ILE A 2 1.26 5.69 0.59
CA ILE A 2 1.98 6.93 0.24
C ILE A 2 0.99 8.09 0.48
N LEU A 3 -0.18 8.03 -0.16
CA LEU A 3 -1.34 8.93 0.04
C LEU A 3 -1.83 9.27 1.48
N LEU A 4 -1.57 8.45 2.50
CA LEU A 4 -2.08 8.68 3.85
C LEU A 4 -0.99 9.12 4.83
N ILE A 5 0.29 8.89 4.49
CA ILE A 5 1.43 9.41 5.24
C ILE A 5 1.68 10.89 4.89
N PHE A 6 1.39 11.33 3.65
CA PHE A 6 1.48 12.76 3.27
C PHE A 6 0.43 13.66 3.95
N MET A 7 -0.69 13.10 4.43
CA MET A 7 -1.68 13.83 5.22
C MET A 7 -1.23 14.05 6.68
N LEU A 8 -0.18 13.37 7.16
CA LEU A 8 0.28 13.44 8.55
C LEU A 8 1.29 14.57 8.84
N GLN A 9 1.82 15.24 7.81
CA GLN A 9 2.70 16.41 7.97
C GLN A 9 1.98 17.76 7.89
N ILE A 10 0.69 17.79 7.53
CA ILE A 10 -0.11 19.01 7.59
C ILE A 10 -0.84 19.01 8.94
N HIS A 11 -0.62 20.05 9.73
CA HIS A 11 -1.24 20.23 11.04
C HIS A 11 -2.76 20.05 10.93
N GLN A 12 -3.33 19.25 11.84
CA GLN A 12 -4.73 18.80 11.96
C GLN A 12 -5.03 17.42 11.34
N ILE A 13 -4.84 16.37 12.16
CA ILE A 13 -5.39 15.04 11.91
C ILE A 13 -6.89 15.09 12.19
N TYR A 14 -7.71 15.37 11.16
CA TYR A 14 -9.10 14.92 11.17
C TYR A 14 -9.12 13.48 10.66
N THR A 15 -9.18 12.50 11.57
CA THR A 15 -9.46 11.11 11.19
C THR A 15 -10.92 11.01 10.76
N ARG A 16 -11.25 11.42 9.53
CA ARG A 16 -12.46 10.92 8.89
C ARG A 16 -12.20 9.46 8.59
N LYS A 17 -12.81 8.56 9.37
CA LYS A 17 -12.95 7.15 9.02
C LYS A 17 -13.37 7.08 7.54
N ILE A 18 -12.68 6.30 6.72
CA ILE A 18 -13.12 6.09 5.33
C ILE A 18 -14.57 5.62 5.42
N PRO A 19 -15.54 6.35 4.84
CA PRO A 19 -16.97 6.08 5.08
C PRO A 19 -17.45 4.81 4.37
N PHE A 20 -16.52 4.02 3.82
CA PHE A 20 -16.77 2.81 3.05
C PHE A 20 -16.23 1.60 3.81
N THR A 21 -17.06 0.57 3.95
CA THR A 21 -16.67 -0.73 4.51
C THR A 21 -16.21 -1.72 3.44
N THR A 22 -16.49 -1.43 2.17
CA THR A 22 -16.11 -2.25 1.01
C THR A 22 -15.45 -1.39 -0.06
N VAL A 23 -14.26 -1.83 -0.48
CA VAL A 23 -13.52 -1.28 -1.63
C VAL A 23 -13.40 -2.37 -2.68
N VAL A 24 -13.71 -2.02 -3.93
CA VAL A 24 -13.35 -2.83 -5.11
C VAL A 24 -12.30 -2.06 -5.89
N SER A 25 -11.14 -2.67 -6.14
CA SER A 25 -10.04 -2.05 -6.90
C SER A 25 -9.82 -2.72 -8.25
N PHE A 26 -9.52 -1.88 -9.24
CA PHE A 26 -9.14 -2.28 -10.59
C PHE A 26 -7.85 -1.54 -10.96
N GLY A 27 -6.97 -2.22 -11.69
CA GLY A 27 -5.70 -1.60 -12.06
C GLY A 27 -4.61 -2.57 -12.48
N ASP A 28 -3.39 -2.10 -12.30
CA ASP A 28 -2.16 -2.80 -12.69
C ASP A 28 -1.30 -3.24 -11.48
N SER A 29 0.01 -3.35 -11.68
CA SER A 29 0.99 -3.77 -10.68
C SER A 29 1.04 -2.87 -9.44
N ASN A 30 0.66 -1.60 -9.55
CA ASN A 30 0.63 -0.70 -8.39
C ASN A 30 -0.50 -1.03 -7.41
N THR A 31 -1.49 -1.82 -7.85
CA THR A 31 -2.70 -2.14 -7.08
C THR A 31 -2.80 -3.65 -6.79
N ASP A 32 -2.30 -4.51 -7.70
CA ASP A 32 -2.37 -5.97 -7.62
C ASP A 32 -1.82 -6.53 -6.29
N THR A 33 -2.71 -7.18 -5.53
CA THR A 33 -2.45 -7.81 -4.23
C THR A 33 -2.05 -9.29 -4.32
N GLY A 34 -1.64 -9.76 -5.49
CA GLY A 34 -1.11 -11.10 -5.75
C GLY A 34 -1.95 -11.95 -6.72
N ASN A 35 -2.79 -11.34 -7.55
CA ASN A 35 -3.54 -12.01 -8.62
C ASN A 35 -2.60 -12.62 -9.66
N VAL A 36 -1.61 -11.87 -10.17
CA VAL A 36 -0.62 -12.44 -11.09
C VAL A 36 0.31 -13.44 -10.38
N TYR A 37 0.59 -13.23 -9.10
CA TYR A 37 1.35 -14.21 -8.30
C TYR A 37 0.63 -15.56 -8.23
N LYS A 38 -0.69 -15.58 -8.04
CA LYS A 38 -1.48 -16.81 -8.12
C LYS A 38 -1.54 -17.38 -9.54
N LEU A 39 -1.73 -16.52 -10.54
CA LEU A 39 -1.82 -16.91 -11.96
C LEU A 39 -0.56 -17.66 -12.41
N THR A 40 0.60 -17.24 -11.93
CA THR A 40 1.91 -17.83 -12.25
C THR A 40 2.26 -19.01 -11.33
N ASN A 41 1.29 -19.58 -10.61
CA ASN A 41 1.52 -20.63 -9.62
C ASN A 41 2.59 -20.26 -8.58
N TYR A 42 2.51 -19.02 -8.08
CA TYR A 42 3.41 -18.45 -7.07
C TYR A 42 4.88 -18.35 -7.51
N SER A 43 5.15 -18.33 -8.82
CA SER A 43 6.52 -18.22 -9.35
C SER A 43 6.97 -16.79 -9.62
N TRP A 44 6.05 -15.84 -9.84
CA TRP A 44 6.40 -14.46 -10.16
C TRP A 44 5.41 -13.43 -9.60
N PRO A 45 5.87 -12.31 -9.01
CA PRO A 45 7.27 -11.86 -8.94
C PRO A 45 8.13 -12.67 -7.98
N PRO A 46 9.47 -12.71 -8.19
CA PRO A 46 10.37 -13.40 -7.28
C PRO A 46 10.34 -12.77 -5.89
N VAL A 47 10.17 -13.61 -4.87
CA VAL A 47 10.15 -13.22 -3.46
C VAL A 47 11.36 -13.90 -2.79
N PRO A 48 12.43 -13.18 -2.38
CA PRO A 48 12.71 -11.74 -2.49
C PRO A 48 13.16 -11.29 -3.92
N PRO A 49 13.17 -9.97 -4.22
CA PRO A 49 13.03 -8.82 -3.31
C PRO A 49 11.60 -8.30 -3.18
N TYR A 50 10.69 -8.75 -4.03
CA TYR A 50 9.32 -8.28 -4.05
C TYR A 50 8.51 -8.82 -2.88
N PHE A 51 7.49 -8.07 -2.49
CA PHE A 51 6.75 -8.30 -1.27
C PHE A 51 5.62 -9.31 -1.47
N ARG A 52 5.82 -10.57 -1.05
CA ARG A 52 4.74 -11.59 -0.97
C ARG A 52 3.82 -11.61 -2.20
N GLY A 53 4.40 -11.54 -3.40
CA GLY A 53 3.66 -11.53 -4.66
C GLY A 53 3.10 -10.17 -5.11
N ARG A 54 3.52 -9.03 -4.52
CA ARG A 54 3.29 -7.67 -5.01
C ARG A 54 4.54 -7.21 -5.75
N LEU A 55 4.40 -6.46 -6.85
CA LEU A 55 5.54 -5.91 -7.59
C LEU A 55 6.13 -4.65 -6.92
N LEU A 56 6.16 -4.65 -5.59
CA LEU A 56 6.55 -3.56 -4.71
C LEU A 56 7.39 -4.14 -3.58
N ASN A 57 8.14 -3.30 -2.86
CA ASN A 57 8.83 -3.74 -1.63
C ASN A 57 7.92 -3.86 -0.41
N GLY A 58 6.64 -3.50 -0.49
CA GLY A 58 5.68 -3.65 0.61
C GLY A 58 4.25 -3.83 0.10
N PRO A 59 3.27 -3.89 1.02
CA PRO A 59 1.86 -3.91 0.66
C PRO A 59 1.50 -2.76 -0.29
N THR A 60 0.56 -3.01 -1.20
CA THR A 60 0.07 -1.97 -2.13
C THR A 60 -0.66 -0.87 -1.38
N TRP A 61 -0.95 0.23 -2.07
CA TRP A 61 -1.65 1.36 -1.45
C TRP A 61 -3.06 0.98 -0.96
N VAL A 62 -3.72 0.02 -1.62
CA VAL A 62 -5.11 -0.37 -1.34
C VAL A 62 -5.20 -1.29 -0.13
N GLU A 63 -4.22 -2.19 0.07
CA GLU A 63 -4.10 -3.03 1.28
C GLU A 63 -3.95 -2.20 2.56
N ARG A 64 -3.47 -0.98 2.40
CA ARG A 64 -3.13 -0.06 3.47
C ARG A 64 -4.27 0.91 3.82
N LEU A 65 -5.45 0.81 3.18
CA LEU A 65 -6.60 1.66 3.49
C LEU A 65 -7.32 1.30 4.79
N GLY A 66 -7.02 0.14 5.40
CA GLY A 66 -7.68 -0.30 6.64
C GLY A 66 -9.17 -0.62 6.46
N ILE A 67 -9.55 -1.09 5.27
CA ILE A 67 -10.94 -1.38 4.89
C ILE A 67 -11.33 -2.78 5.36
N SER A 68 -12.58 -2.94 5.80
CA SER A 68 -13.09 -4.22 6.30
C SER A 68 -13.17 -5.30 5.21
N LYS A 69 -13.59 -4.93 3.99
CA LYS A 69 -13.67 -5.83 2.84
C LYS A 69 -12.99 -5.20 1.63
N LEU A 70 -11.85 -5.75 1.24
CA LEU A 70 -11.16 -5.39 0.00
C LEU A 70 -11.36 -6.52 -1.02
N ILE A 71 -11.80 -6.16 -2.23
CA ILE A 71 -11.86 -7.05 -3.38
C ILE A 71 -10.99 -6.42 -4.46
N ASP A 72 -9.93 -7.10 -4.85
CA ASP A 72 -8.95 -6.57 -5.78
C ASP A 72 -8.92 -7.40 -7.07
N TYR A 73 -9.23 -6.76 -8.19
CA TYR A 73 -9.19 -7.34 -9.52
C TYR A 73 -7.96 -6.90 -10.33
N ALA A 74 -7.10 -6.05 -9.77
CA ALA A 74 -5.91 -5.57 -10.48
C ALA A 74 -4.97 -6.73 -10.84
N HIS A 75 -4.34 -6.65 -12.02
CA HIS A 75 -3.34 -7.61 -12.47
C HIS A 75 -2.09 -6.88 -12.93
N MET A 76 -0.90 -7.34 -12.51
CA MET A 76 0.37 -6.83 -13.03
C MET A 76 0.41 -6.93 -14.57
N GLY A 77 0.80 -5.84 -15.22
CA GLY A 77 0.83 -5.75 -16.68
C GLY A 77 -0.51 -5.42 -17.34
N SER A 78 -1.58 -5.18 -16.58
CA SER A 78 -2.85 -4.73 -17.15
C SER A 78 -2.74 -3.35 -17.80
N THR A 79 -3.28 -3.25 -19.01
CA THR A 79 -3.65 -2.02 -19.69
C THR A 79 -5.07 -1.62 -19.30
N ILE A 80 -5.59 -0.51 -19.85
CA ILE A 80 -6.96 -0.08 -19.53
C ILE A 80 -8.02 -0.95 -20.23
N ASP A 81 -7.81 -1.29 -21.50
CA ASP A 81 -8.72 -2.14 -22.28
C ASP A 81 -7.89 -3.05 -23.18
N ASP A 82 -7.95 -4.37 -22.94
CA ASP A 82 -7.15 -5.33 -23.69
C ASP A 82 -7.54 -5.46 -25.17
N LYS A 83 -8.72 -4.95 -25.55
CA LYS A 83 -9.16 -4.82 -26.95
C LYS A 83 -8.49 -3.64 -27.67
N VAL A 84 -7.92 -2.69 -26.93
CA VAL A 84 -7.19 -1.54 -27.47
C VAL A 84 -5.68 -1.81 -27.46
N VAL A 85 -5.16 -2.24 -26.31
CA VAL A 85 -3.77 -2.70 -26.15
C VAL A 85 -3.79 -3.91 -25.21
N GLN A 86 -3.37 -5.09 -25.68
CA GLN A 86 -3.30 -6.28 -24.82
C GLN A 86 -2.25 -6.11 -23.72
N GLY A 87 -2.65 -6.30 -22.47
CA GLY A 87 -1.73 -6.39 -21.33
C GLY A 87 -1.14 -7.79 -21.19
N TRP A 88 0.11 -7.88 -20.73
CA TRP A 88 0.84 -9.14 -20.61
C TRP A 88 1.51 -9.28 -19.24
N GLY A 89 1.45 -10.49 -18.69
CA GLY A 89 2.33 -10.89 -17.59
C GLY A 89 3.77 -11.04 -18.08
N ILE A 90 4.73 -10.71 -17.22
CA ILE A 90 6.16 -10.71 -17.55
C ILE A 90 6.70 -12.13 -17.78
N ILE A 91 6.23 -13.12 -17.02
CA ILE A 91 6.64 -14.53 -17.19
C ILE A 91 5.66 -15.25 -18.11
N ASN A 92 6.23 -16.01 -19.06
CA ASN A 92 5.53 -16.77 -20.10
C ASN A 92 4.67 -15.95 -21.07
N LEU A 93 4.71 -14.61 -20.98
CA LEU A 93 3.88 -13.72 -21.79
C LEU A 93 2.41 -14.16 -21.78
N GLN A 94 1.88 -14.48 -20.60
CA GLN A 94 0.47 -14.82 -20.47
C GLN A 94 -0.36 -13.53 -20.55
N PRO A 95 -1.41 -13.46 -21.39
CA PRO A 95 -2.27 -12.28 -21.44
C PRO A 95 -2.98 -12.10 -20.09
N VAL A 96 -3.02 -10.86 -19.61
CA VAL A 96 -3.76 -10.46 -18.41
C VAL A 96 -4.92 -9.55 -18.80
N PRO A 97 -6.05 -9.58 -18.06
CA PRO A 97 -7.20 -8.76 -18.40
C PRO A 97 -6.88 -7.27 -18.27
N GLY A 98 -7.34 -6.46 -19.23
CA GLY A 98 -7.36 -5.01 -19.08
C GLY A 98 -8.31 -4.58 -17.96
N VAL A 99 -8.21 -3.34 -17.47
CA VAL A 99 -9.13 -2.79 -16.44
C VAL A 99 -10.60 -2.96 -16.82
N ARG A 100 -10.93 -2.76 -18.10
CA ARG A 100 -12.29 -2.97 -18.59
C ARG A 100 -12.75 -4.41 -18.40
N GLN A 101 -11.90 -5.37 -18.72
CA GLN A 101 -12.20 -6.80 -18.55
C GLN A 101 -12.20 -7.21 -17.07
N GLN A 102 -11.41 -6.57 -16.22
CA GLN A 102 -11.51 -6.73 -14.76
C GLN A 102 -12.89 -6.29 -14.25
N ILE A 103 -13.46 -5.21 -14.80
CA ILE A 103 -14.83 -4.77 -14.49
C ILE A 103 -15.86 -5.77 -15.05
N GLU A 104 -15.66 -6.32 -16.25
CA GLU A 104 -16.53 -7.38 -16.80
C GLU A 104 -16.53 -8.64 -15.90
N ILE A 105 -15.38 -9.04 -15.37
CA ILE A 105 -15.28 -10.13 -14.39
C ILE A 105 -16.05 -9.78 -13.12
N HIS A 106 -15.85 -8.57 -12.58
CA HIS A 106 -16.58 -8.11 -11.40
C HIS A 106 -18.10 -8.11 -11.62
N LEU A 107 -18.57 -7.64 -12.77
CA LEU A 107 -19.98 -7.66 -13.17
C LEU A 107 -20.58 -9.07 -13.15
N ASN A 108 -19.80 -10.08 -13.51
CA ASN A 108 -20.21 -11.48 -13.44
C ASN A 108 -20.21 -12.01 -12.00
N ASP A 109 -19.24 -11.62 -11.19
CA ASP A 109 -19.13 -12.01 -9.79
C ASP A 109 -20.25 -11.41 -8.92
N ILE A 110 -20.63 -10.14 -9.14
CA ILE A 110 -21.64 -9.48 -8.31
C ILE A 110 -22.99 -10.18 -8.40
N ARG A 111 -23.33 -10.79 -9.54
CA ARG A 111 -24.56 -11.59 -9.72
C ARG A 111 -24.64 -12.78 -8.77
N ARG A 112 -23.51 -13.19 -8.19
CA ARG A 112 -23.38 -14.31 -7.26
C ARG A 112 -22.97 -13.86 -5.85
N SER A 113 -22.86 -12.56 -5.61
CA SER A 113 -22.30 -11.99 -4.37
C SER A 113 -23.34 -11.19 -3.57
N THR A 114 -23.03 -10.89 -2.31
CA THR A 114 -23.81 -9.98 -1.45
C THR A 114 -23.27 -8.54 -1.45
N ILE A 115 -22.46 -8.14 -2.44
CA ILE A 115 -21.87 -6.80 -2.50
C ILE A 115 -22.97 -5.77 -2.78
N ASN A 116 -23.09 -4.76 -1.92
CA ASN A 116 -23.96 -3.63 -2.18
C ASN A 116 -23.24 -2.63 -3.12
N VAL A 117 -23.63 -2.64 -4.39
CA VAL A 117 -23.02 -1.80 -5.43
C VAL A 117 -23.11 -0.30 -5.10
N HIS A 118 -24.18 0.14 -4.44
CA HIS A 118 -24.38 1.55 -4.10
C HIS A 118 -23.56 2.03 -2.90
N GLN A 119 -23.16 1.13 -1.99
CA GLN A 119 -22.36 1.47 -0.80
C GLN A 119 -20.88 1.16 -0.96
N THR A 120 -20.50 0.54 -2.07
CA THR A 120 -19.11 0.18 -2.39
C THR A 120 -18.43 1.33 -3.11
N ILE A 121 -17.20 1.64 -2.72
CA ILE A 121 -16.33 2.52 -3.52
C ILE A 121 -15.49 1.70 -4.49
N TYR A 122 -15.52 2.11 -5.75
CA TYR A 122 -14.74 1.53 -6.84
C TYR A 122 -13.55 2.43 -7.14
N ILE A 123 -12.35 1.86 -7.17
CA ILE A 123 -11.13 2.63 -7.39
C ILE A 123 -10.38 2.10 -8.61
N ILE A 124 -10.06 3.00 -9.55
CA ILE A 124 -9.35 2.69 -10.78
C ILE A 124 -7.98 3.37 -10.78
N TRP A 125 -6.93 2.59 -11.01
CA TRP A 125 -5.60 3.13 -11.33
C TRP A 125 -4.86 2.23 -12.33
N ALA A 126 -4.73 2.71 -13.57
CA ALA A 126 -3.95 2.10 -14.65
C ALA A 126 -3.63 3.15 -15.72
N GLY A 127 -2.77 2.79 -16.67
CA GLY A 127 -2.55 3.54 -17.92
C GLY A 127 -1.11 3.58 -18.41
N LEU A 128 -0.13 3.40 -17.50
CA LEU A 128 1.29 3.36 -17.88
C LEU A 128 1.61 2.19 -18.82
N ASN A 129 0.98 1.03 -18.59
CA ASN A 129 1.20 -0.17 -19.40
C ASN A 129 0.73 0.00 -20.85
N ASP A 130 -0.27 0.85 -21.12
CA ASP A 130 -0.71 1.13 -22.48
C ASP A 130 0.43 1.74 -23.32
N TYR A 131 1.20 2.67 -22.73
CA TYR A 131 2.42 3.21 -23.36
C TYR A 131 3.56 2.20 -23.40
N TYR A 132 3.70 1.36 -22.38
CA TYR A 132 4.74 0.32 -22.34
C TYR A 132 4.57 -0.69 -23.49
N PHE A 133 3.35 -1.18 -23.71
CA PHE A 133 3.05 -2.17 -24.76
C PHE A 133 2.78 -1.53 -26.13
N ASN A 134 2.41 -0.26 -26.19
CA ASN A 134 2.27 0.49 -27.44
C ASN A 134 2.75 1.94 -27.29
N GLN A 135 4.02 2.19 -27.54
CA GLN A 135 4.63 3.53 -27.39
C GLN A 135 4.05 4.61 -28.32
N THR A 136 3.32 4.20 -29.36
CA THR A 136 2.71 5.13 -30.34
C THR A 136 1.26 5.48 -30.02
N ILE A 137 0.66 4.87 -28.98
CA ILE A 137 -0.73 5.12 -28.63
C ILE A 137 -0.93 6.58 -28.21
N SER A 138 -2.01 7.19 -28.70
CA SER A 138 -2.29 8.58 -28.38
C SER A 138 -2.81 8.74 -26.93
N PRO A 139 -2.44 9.83 -26.23
CA PRO A 139 -3.03 10.18 -24.93
C PRO A 139 -4.56 10.24 -24.95
N SER A 140 -5.15 10.69 -26.08
CA SER A 140 -6.60 10.74 -26.25
C SER A 140 -7.24 9.35 -26.25
N THR A 141 -6.62 8.36 -26.88
CA THR A 141 -7.12 6.97 -26.91
C THR A 141 -7.16 6.38 -25.50
N ILE A 142 -6.07 6.53 -24.73
CA ILE A 142 -6.00 6.07 -23.33
C ILE A 142 -7.05 6.78 -22.47
N ALA A 143 -7.21 8.10 -22.62
CA ALA A 143 -8.23 8.86 -21.91
C ALA A 143 -9.64 8.35 -22.23
N THR A 144 -9.94 8.09 -23.50
CA THR A 144 -11.23 7.52 -23.92
C THR A 144 -11.47 6.14 -23.31
N SER A 145 -10.46 5.26 -23.29
CA SER A 145 -10.56 3.96 -22.63
C SER A 145 -10.85 4.10 -21.13
N LEU A 146 -10.17 5.03 -20.43
CA LEU A 146 -10.44 5.31 -19.01
C LEU A 146 -11.87 5.84 -18.79
N LEU A 147 -12.35 6.71 -19.67
CA LEU A 147 -13.72 7.23 -19.59
C LEU A 147 -14.77 6.12 -19.85
N ASN A 148 -14.46 5.16 -20.71
CA ASN A 148 -15.34 4.02 -20.96
C ASN A 148 -15.44 3.10 -19.74
N VAL A 149 -14.33 2.78 -19.07
CA VAL A 149 -14.38 1.96 -17.84
C VAL A 149 -15.15 2.66 -16.71
N ILE A 150 -15.07 4.00 -16.62
CA ILE A 150 -15.89 4.77 -15.68
C ILE A 150 -17.38 4.65 -16.05
N LYS A 151 -17.73 4.79 -17.32
CA LYS A 151 -19.12 4.64 -17.80
C LYS A 151 -19.66 3.23 -17.57
N ASP A 152 -18.83 2.20 -17.70
CA ASP A 152 -19.22 0.81 -17.40
C ASP A 152 -19.60 0.67 -15.92
N LEU A 153 -18.82 1.25 -14.99
CA LEU A 153 -19.17 1.29 -13.56
C LEU A 153 -20.44 2.11 -13.27
N VAL A 154 -20.62 3.25 -13.93
CA VAL A 154 -21.85 4.06 -13.79
C VAL A 154 -23.07 3.26 -14.26
N THR A 155 -22.96 2.57 -15.40
CA THR A 155 -24.01 1.71 -15.95
C THR A 155 -24.32 0.52 -15.04
N MET A 156 -23.32 -0.02 -14.35
CA MET A 156 -23.48 -1.03 -13.30
C MET A 156 -24.29 -0.53 -12.09
N GLY A 157 -24.40 0.79 -11.90
CA GLY A 157 -25.09 1.41 -10.76
C GLY A 157 -24.15 1.83 -9.62
N ALA A 158 -22.83 1.87 -9.86
CA ALA A 158 -21.87 2.36 -8.87
C ALA A 158 -22.15 3.82 -8.50
N MET A 159 -22.26 4.11 -7.20
CA MET A 159 -22.50 5.47 -6.69
C MET A 159 -21.23 6.18 -6.23
N HIS A 160 -20.14 5.45 -6.02
CA HIS A 160 -18.88 5.98 -5.49
C HIS A 160 -17.71 5.46 -6.33
N ILE A 161 -17.11 6.35 -7.11
CA ILE A 161 -16.02 6.04 -8.03
C ILE A 161 -14.88 7.02 -7.79
N LEU A 162 -13.67 6.48 -7.60
CA LEU A 162 -12.44 7.25 -7.51
C LEU A 162 -11.49 6.80 -8.63
N VAL A 163 -10.98 7.74 -9.41
CA VAL A 163 -10.04 7.43 -10.49
C VAL A 163 -8.75 8.20 -10.24
N PHE A 164 -7.62 7.51 -10.33
CA PHE A 164 -6.33 8.17 -10.18
C PHE A 164 -5.93 8.72 -11.55
N ASN A 165 -5.55 10.00 -11.60
CA ASN A 165 -4.90 10.51 -12.80
C ASN A 165 -3.48 9.91 -12.91
N GLN A 166 -2.83 10.06 -14.06
CA GLN A 166 -1.49 9.53 -14.24
C GLN A 166 -0.49 10.32 -13.37
N PRO A 167 0.44 9.64 -12.68
CA PRO A 167 1.58 10.30 -12.04
C PRO A 167 2.46 10.98 -13.10
N PRO A 168 3.47 11.80 -12.73
CA PRO A 168 4.41 12.36 -13.69
C PRO A 168 5.26 11.24 -14.31
N LEU A 169 4.73 10.61 -15.37
CA LEU A 169 5.32 9.42 -16.00
C LEU A 169 6.74 9.70 -16.49
N GLN A 170 7.01 10.93 -16.93
CA GLN A 170 8.34 11.39 -17.32
C GLN A 170 9.40 11.23 -16.23
N SER A 171 9.02 11.06 -14.96
CA SER A 171 9.96 10.96 -13.85
C SER A 171 10.31 9.51 -13.50
N TYR A 172 9.69 8.53 -14.15
CA TYR A 172 9.96 7.13 -13.87
C TYR A 172 11.36 6.77 -14.41
N PRO A 173 12.20 6.04 -13.65
CA PRO A 173 13.56 5.75 -14.08
C PRO A 173 13.65 5.04 -15.44
N PHE A 174 12.70 4.15 -15.77
CA PHE A 174 12.70 3.50 -17.07
C PHE A 174 12.47 4.48 -18.25
N ILE A 175 11.72 5.56 -18.04
CA ILE A 175 11.51 6.61 -19.05
C ILE A 175 12.77 7.42 -19.30
N HIS A 176 13.56 7.68 -18.24
CA HIS A 176 14.88 8.31 -18.36
C HIS A 176 15.84 7.44 -19.17
N ILE A 177 15.84 6.12 -18.94
CA ILE A 177 16.70 5.18 -19.69
C ILE A 177 16.33 5.15 -21.18
N MET A 178 15.05 5.30 -21.51
CA MET A 178 14.59 5.37 -22.91
C MET A 178 14.78 6.74 -23.57
N ASP A 179 15.22 7.76 -22.81
CA ASP A 179 15.34 9.15 -23.27
C ASP A 179 14.01 9.70 -23.85
N GLN A 180 12.89 9.43 -23.16
CA GLN A 180 11.53 9.79 -23.60
C GLN A 180 10.86 10.83 -22.69
N ASN A 181 11.61 11.53 -21.83
CA ASN A 181 11.06 12.43 -20.82
C ASN A 181 10.16 13.53 -21.41
N LEU A 182 10.57 14.16 -22.52
CA LEU A 182 9.79 15.22 -23.17
C LEU A 182 8.47 14.69 -23.73
N ASN A 183 8.49 13.53 -24.39
CA ASN A 183 7.30 12.89 -24.93
C ASN A 183 6.33 12.49 -23.82
N PHE A 184 6.82 11.85 -22.75
CA PHE A 184 5.98 11.45 -21.63
C PHE A 184 5.46 12.63 -20.81
N THR A 185 6.16 13.77 -20.81
CA THR A 185 5.63 15.02 -20.23
C THR A 185 4.39 15.47 -20.99
N ALA A 186 4.48 15.57 -22.32
CA ALA A 186 3.35 15.97 -23.17
C ALA A 186 2.19 14.95 -23.08
N PHE A 187 2.50 13.66 -23.13
CA PHE A 187 1.52 12.58 -23.02
C PHE A 187 0.76 12.62 -21.71
N THR A 188 1.47 12.74 -20.59
CA THR A 188 0.86 12.77 -19.24
C THR A 188 -0.04 14.00 -19.07
N ILE A 189 0.41 15.18 -19.51
CA ILE A 189 -0.37 16.42 -19.42
C ILE A 189 -1.66 16.30 -20.24
N GLN A 190 -1.55 15.86 -21.50
CA GLN A 190 -2.71 15.74 -22.39
C GLN A 190 -3.70 14.68 -21.89
N LEU A 191 -3.22 13.52 -21.46
CA LEU A 191 -4.04 12.44 -20.91
C LEU A 191 -4.80 12.91 -19.66
N ASN A 192 -4.12 13.54 -18.71
CA ASN A 192 -4.75 14.03 -17.48
C ASN A 192 -5.77 15.16 -17.75
N ALA A 193 -5.49 16.05 -18.72
CA ALA A 193 -6.44 17.09 -19.14
C ALA A 193 -7.72 16.47 -19.76
N ASN A 194 -7.55 15.51 -20.67
CA ASN A 194 -8.67 14.81 -21.32
C ASN A 194 -9.50 14.01 -20.30
N LEU A 195 -8.85 13.30 -19.37
CA LEU A 195 -9.52 12.57 -18.29
C LEU A 195 -10.33 13.52 -17.40
N SER A 196 -9.75 14.65 -16.99
CA SER A 196 -10.43 15.65 -16.16
C SER A 196 -11.67 16.23 -16.84
N ALA A 197 -11.55 16.61 -18.11
CA ALA A 197 -12.67 17.10 -18.90
C ALA A 197 -13.78 16.06 -19.04
N GLY A 198 -13.44 14.82 -19.41
CA GLY A 198 -14.43 13.75 -19.57
C GLY A 198 -15.11 13.34 -18.26
N VAL A 199 -14.38 13.31 -17.14
CA VAL A 199 -14.95 13.07 -15.81
C VAL A 199 -15.92 14.19 -15.42
N ALA A 200 -15.59 15.44 -15.72
CA ALA A 200 -16.49 16.57 -15.47
C ALA A 200 -17.82 16.41 -16.23
N THR A 201 -17.76 15.97 -17.49
CA THR A 201 -18.97 15.63 -18.28
C THR A 201 -19.77 14.49 -17.66
N ILE A 202 -19.13 13.35 -17.35
CA ILE A 202 -19.84 12.20 -16.74
C ILE A 202 -20.51 12.60 -15.42
N ARG A 203 -19.83 13.42 -14.60
CA ARG A 203 -20.40 13.93 -13.34
C ARG A 203 -21.57 14.88 -13.57
N HIS A 204 -21.51 15.73 -14.58
CA HIS A 204 -22.62 16.61 -14.96
C HIS A 204 -23.86 15.80 -15.37
N ASP A 205 -23.66 14.76 -16.19
CA ASP A 205 -24.74 13.88 -16.68
C ASP A 205 -25.30 12.95 -15.59
N ASN A 206 -24.55 12.75 -14.50
CA ASN A 206 -24.90 11.82 -13.41
C ASN A 206 -24.81 12.52 -12.04
N PRO A 207 -25.64 13.53 -11.73
CA PRO A 207 -25.47 14.37 -10.54
C PRO A 207 -25.62 13.62 -9.19
N LYS A 208 -26.13 12.38 -9.20
CA LYS A 208 -26.30 11.53 -8.01
C LYS A 208 -25.06 10.71 -7.66
N ILE A 209 -24.10 10.54 -8.58
CA ILE A 209 -22.89 9.75 -8.32
C ILE A 209 -21.78 10.63 -7.73
N SER A 210 -21.03 10.06 -6.79
CA SER A 210 -19.76 10.62 -6.32
C SER A 210 -18.63 10.09 -7.20
N LEU A 211 -18.32 10.83 -8.27
CA LEU A 211 -17.19 10.55 -9.17
C LEU A 211 -16.10 11.59 -8.95
N ASN A 212 -14.93 11.15 -8.47
CA ASN A 212 -13.80 12.01 -8.15
C ASN A 212 -12.52 11.54 -8.84
N ILE A 213 -11.66 12.50 -9.17
CA ILE A 213 -10.27 12.23 -9.54
C ILE A 213 -9.39 12.42 -8.31
N PHE A 214 -8.54 11.43 -8.03
CA PHE A 214 -7.41 11.61 -7.14
C PHE A 214 -6.22 12.17 -7.94
N ASP A 215 -5.75 13.36 -7.57
CA ASP A 215 -4.64 14.04 -8.25
C ASP A 215 -3.28 13.48 -7.80
N LEU A 216 -2.96 12.30 -8.32
CA LEU A 216 -1.69 11.62 -8.14
C LEU A 216 -0.53 12.38 -8.81
N TYR A 217 -0.78 13.02 -9.95
CA TYR A 217 0.21 13.84 -10.65
C TYR A 217 0.83 14.89 -9.73
N SER A 218 0.00 15.74 -9.13
CA SER A 218 0.46 16.81 -8.25
C SER A 218 1.11 16.27 -6.98
N LEU A 219 0.56 15.19 -6.40
CA LEU A 219 1.13 14.54 -5.22
C LEU A 219 2.55 14.06 -5.48
N ILE A 220 2.75 13.24 -6.52
CA ILE A 220 4.06 12.67 -6.83
C ILE A 220 5.04 13.75 -7.28
N SER A 221 4.59 14.73 -8.07
CA SER A 221 5.44 15.86 -8.47
C SER A 221 5.97 16.63 -7.26
N LYS A 222 5.13 16.86 -6.25
CA LYS A 222 5.53 17.51 -4.99
C LYS A 222 6.54 16.67 -4.21
N ILE A 223 6.37 15.34 -4.19
CA ILE A 223 7.29 14.42 -3.51
C ILE A 223 8.66 14.45 -4.17
N ILE A 224 8.72 14.31 -5.49
CA ILE A 224 9.96 14.32 -6.25
C ILE A 224 10.69 15.65 -6.09
N ALA A 225 9.97 16.77 -6.19
CA ALA A 225 10.56 18.10 -6.04
C ALA A 225 11.05 18.41 -4.60
N ASN A 226 10.50 17.75 -3.58
CA ASN A 226 10.81 18.02 -2.17
C ASN A 226 11.18 16.74 -1.42
N GLY A 227 11.99 15.86 -2.03
CA GLY A 227 12.29 14.53 -1.49
C GLY A 227 12.73 14.53 -0.02
N SER A 228 13.61 15.46 0.36
CA SER A 228 14.15 15.57 1.72
C SER A 228 13.09 15.84 2.79
N THR A 229 12.07 16.66 2.49
CA THR A 229 10.89 16.90 3.37
C THR A 229 10.15 15.60 3.69
N TYR A 230 10.25 14.64 2.78
CA TYR A 230 9.59 13.34 2.83
C TYR A 230 10.56 12.18 3.07
N LEU A 231 11.76 12.49 3.58
CA LEU A 231 12.81 11.54 3.97
C LEU A 231 13.44 10.78 2.80
N PHE A 232 13.15 11.17 1.56
CA PHE A 232 13.82 10.64 0.37
C PHE A 232 15.12 11.40 0.12
N LYS A 233 16.21 10.65 -0.05
CA LYS A 233 17.53 11.15 -0.48
C LYS A 233 17.69 11.06 -1.99
N ASN A 234 17.04 10.08 -2.63
CA ASN A 234 17.06 9.91 -4.07
C ASN A 234 15.63 9.89 -4.63
N THR A 235 15.37 10.77 -5.59
CA THR A 235 14.06 10.94 -6.22
C THR A 235 14.08 10.64 -7.72
N VAL A 236 15.19 10.10 -8.23
CA VAL A 236 15.47 9.98 -9.68
C VAL A 236 15.81 8.53 -10.04
N ASP A 237 16.77 7.93 -9.34
CA ASP A 237 17.25 6.58 -9.64
C ASP A 237 16.42 5.52 -8.92
N PRO A 238 16.36 4.29 -9.45
CA PRO A 238 15.71 3.18 -8.75
C PRO A 238 16.65 2.62 -7.68
N CYS A 239 16.09 2.20 -6.54
CA CYS A 239 16.87 1.46 -5.54
C CYS A 239 17.32 0.08 -6.07
N TRP A 240 16.46 -0.60 -6.82
CA TRP A 240 16.73 -1.92 -7.40
C TRP A 240 16.90 -1.80 -8.91
N ASN A 241 18.03 -2.34 -9.39
CA ASN A 241 18.22 -2.57 -10.81
C ASN A 241 17.82 -4.02 -11.10
N ILE A 242 16.73 -4.20 -11.85
CA ILE A 242 16.10 -5.49 -12.10
C ILE A 242 15.92 -5.65 -13.61
N THR A 243 16.24 -6.82 -14.14
CA THR A 243 15.96 -7.16 -15.54
C THR A 243 14.46 -7.31 -15.77
N ILE A 244 14.03 -7.28 -17.04
CA ILE A 244 12.62 -7.48 -17.41
C ILE A 244 12.06 -8.78 -16.80
N ASN A 245 12.85 -9.84 -16.70
CA ASN A 245 12.41 -11.14 -16.17
C ASN A 245 12.40 -11.21 -14.63
N GLY A 246 12.67 -10.09 -13.93
CA GLY A 246 12.70 -10.04 -12.47
C GLY A 246 14.05 -10.41 -11.84
N THR A 247 15.11 -10.60 -12.64
CA THR A 247 16.45 -10.89 -12.09
C THR A 247 17.03 -9.64 -11.47
N VAL A 248 17.36 -9.72 -10.18
CA VAL A 248 17.99 -8.62 -9.45
C VAL A 248 19.45 -8.51 -9.81
N LEU A 249 19.84 -7.40 -10.44
CA LEU A 249 21.24 -7.09 -10.74
C LEU A 249 21.91 -6.35 -9.57
N HIS A 250 21.19 -5.43 -8.95
CA HIS A 250 21.68 -4.63 -7.84
C HIS A 250 20.52 -4.19 -6.92
N ARG A 251 20.80 -4.07 -5.61
CA ARG A 251 19.88 -3.47 -4.62
C ARG A 251 20.61 -2.45 -3.77
N CYS A 252 20.02 -1.27 -3.62
CA CYS A 252 20.48 -0.28 -2.66
C CYS A 252 20.32 -0.79 -1.21
N VAL A 253 21.09 -0.21 -0.29
CA VAL A 253 21.09 -0.61 1.13
C VAL A 253 19.81 -0.18 1.84
N ASP A 254 19.33 1.03 1.57
CA ASP A 254 18.15 1.62 2.21
C ASP A 254 17.10 2.04 1.16
N PRO A 255 16.17 1.13 0.80
CA PRO A 255 15.09 1.45 -0.13
C PRO A 255 14.19 2.60 0.31
N THR A 256 14.10 2.85 1.62
CA THR A 256 13.21 3.87 2.19
C THR A 256 13.69 5.29 1.90
N SER A 257 14.97 5.42 1.53
CA SER A 257 15.57 6.68 1.09
C SER A 257 15.38 6.98 -0.41
N TYR A 258 14.73 6.08 -1.16
CA TYR A 258 14.47 6.22 -2.60
C TYR A 258 12.97 6.38 -2.87
N VAL A 259 12.58 7.30 -3.76
CA VAL A 259 11.19 7.41 -4.24
C VAL A 259 10.80 6.19 -5.06
N PHE A 260 11.73 5.69 -5.88
CA PHE A 260 11.51 4.56 -6.79
C PHE A 260 12.20 3.31 -6.27
N ILE A 261 11.43 2.23 -6.13
CA ILE A 261 11.96 0.95 -5.67
C ILE A 261 12.66 0.20 -6.78
N ASP A 262 12.10 0.23 -7.98
CA ASP A 262 12.68 -0.26 -9.22
C ASP A 262 12.41 0.75 -10.35
N GLY A 263 12.69 0.37 -11.60
CA GLY A 263 12.49 1.27 -12.73
C GLY A 263 11.04 1.70 -12.97
N TYR A 264 10.06 1.01 -12.39
CA TYR A 264 8.64 1.11 -12.72
C TYR A 264 7.73 1.40 -11.53
N HIS A 265 8.22 1.32 -10.29
CA HIS A 265 7.36 1.39 -9.12
C HIS A 265 7.90 2.32 -8.03
N PHE A 266 6.99 2.87 -7.24
CA PHE A 266 7.33 3.66 -6.06
C PHE A 266 7.69 2.77 -4.87
N THR A 267 8.53 3.29 -3.99
CA THR A 267 8.84 2.68 -2.69
C THR A 267 7.62 2.72 -1.79
N ASN A 268 7.22 1.54 -1.31
CA ASN A 268 6.04 1.37 -0.47
C ASN A 268 6.36 1.03 0.99
N GLU A 269 7.59 0.66 1.33
CA GLU A 269 8.00 0.50 2.72
C GLU A 269 8.44 1.84 3.30
N ILE A 270 7.67 2.33 4.28
CA ILE A 270 8.08 3.46 5.12
C ILE A 270 8.14 2.93 6.55
N PRO A 271 9.30 2.97 7.23
CA PRO A 271 9.39 2.62 8.65
C PRO A 271 8.51 3.54 9.49
N PHE A 272 7.91 3.03 10.56
CA PHE A 272 7.31 3.90 11.55
C PHE A 272 8.35 4.27 12.60
N ASN A 273 8.31 5.51 13.08
CA ASN A 273 9.12 5.94 14.23
C ASN A 273 8.25 6.03 15.48
N HIS A 274 8.87 6.31 16.62
CA HIS A 274 8.16 6.50 17.88
C HIS A 274 7.10 7.62 17.81
N GLU A 275 7.40 8.72 17.11
CA GLU A 275 6.50 9.86 16.95
C GLU A 275 5.20 9.50 16.21
N PHE A 276 5.27 8.63 15.22
CA PHE A 276 4.10 8.08 14.54
C PHE A 276 3.15 7.41 15.55
N PHE A 277 3.70 6.65 16.50
CA PHE A 277 2.90 5.97 17.52
C PHE A 277 2.35 6.94 18.58
N ILE A 278 3.03 8.05 18.88
CA ILE A 278 2.46 9.14 19.71
C ILE A 278 1.21 9.69 19.02
N ARG A 279 1.34 10.06 17.74
CA ARG A 279 0.24 10.61 16.94
C ARG A 279 -0.91 9.61 16.82
N LEU A 280 -0.61 8.32 16.70
CA LEU A 280 -1.61 7.25 16.69
C LEU A 280 -2.39 7.20 18.00
N ALA A 281 -1.71 7.19 19.15
CA ALA A 281 -2.36 7.16 20.46
C ALA A 281 -3.25 8.39 20.69
N TRP A 282 -2.78 9.58 20.32
CA TRP A 282 -3.54 10.83 20.45
C TRP A 282 -4.77 10.89 19.53
N SER A 283 -4.63 10.38 18.31
CA SER A 283 -5.72 10.40 17.32
C SER A 283 -6.80 9.36 17.64
N PHE A 284 -6.43 8.27 18.32
CA PHE A 284 -7.34 7.17 18.65
C PHE A 284 -7.27 6.83 20.15
N PRO A 285 -7.72 7.73 21.04
CA PRO A 285 -7.61 7.53 22.48
C PRO A 285 -8.39 6.30 22.97
N LEU A 286 -9.43 5.87 22.23
CA LEU A 286 -10.26 4.69 22.52
C LEU A 286 -9.90 3.46 21.68
N LEU A 287 -8.70 3.41 21.07
CA LEU A 287 -8.26 2.30 20.23
C LEU A 287 -8.27 0.98 21.02
N LYS A 288 -9.10 0.02 20.60
CA LYS A 288 -9.21 -1.30 21.25
C LYS A 288 -8.39 -2.40 20.59
N LYS A 289 -8.15 -2.30 19.28
CA LYS A 289 -7.41 -3.29 18.50
C LYS A 289 -6.43 -2.59 17.57
N LEU A 290 -5.19 -3.05 17.53
CA LEU A 290 -4.14 -2.51 16.69
C LEU A 290 -3.42 -3.66 16.00
N ARG A 291 -3.28 -3.56 14.67
CA ARG A 291 -2.41 -4.43 13.89
C ARG A 291 -1.36 -3.61 13.19
N ILE A 292 -0.09 -4.00 13.33
CA ILE A 292 1.04 -3.35 12.68
C ILE A 292 1.70 -4.37 11.76
N PHE A 293 2.10 -3.89 10.60
CA PHE A 293 2.85 -4.63 9.62
C PHE A 293 3.99 -3.75 9.12
N ASN A 294 5.22 -4.07 9.51
CA ASN A 294 6.41 -3.35 9.05
C ASN A 294 7.68 -4.15 9.33
N LEU A 295 8.27 -4.73 8.30
CA LEU A 295 9.45 -5.60 8.42
C LEU A 295 10.77 -4.83 8.48
N LYS A 296 10.74 -3.49 8.41
CA LYS A 296 11.93 -2.63 8.47
C LYS A 296 12.19 -2.12 9.88
N PRO A 297 13.45 -1.99 10.31
CA PRO A 297 13.76 -1.35 11.58
C PRO A 297 13.14 0.04 11.65
N GLN A 298 12.83 0.50 12.85
CA GLN A 298 12.34 1.87 13.04
C GLN A 298 13.42 2.87 12.64
N LEU A 299 13.00 4.02 12.14
CA LEU A 299 13.91 5.16 12.01
C LEU A 299 14.29 5.61 13.43
N LEU A 300 15.54 5.38 13.80
CA LEU A 300 16.10 5.87 15.05
C LEU A 300 16.11 7.42 15.03
N PRO A 301 15.83 8.07 16.16
CA PRO A 301 15.94 9.51 16.25
C PRO A 301 17.41 9.92 16.17
N SER A 302 17.66 11.19 15.84
CA SER A 302 18.93 11.82 16.17
C SER A 302 19.14 11.71 17.69
N SER A 303 20.39 11.48 18.11
CA SER A 303 20.80 10.93 19.42
C SER A 303 20.41 11.70 20.71
N ASN A 304 19.50 12.69 20.66
CA ASN A 304 19.17 13.59 21.76
C ASN A 304 17.67 13.72 22.08
N GLU A 305 16.76 12.95 21.47
CA GLU A 305 15.32 13.06 21.74
C GLU A 305 14.87 12.19 22.93
N ILE A 306 14.37 12.84 23.99
CA ILE A 306 13.68 12.20 25.11
C ILE A 306 12.24 11.89 24.66
N TYR A 307 11.91 10.61 24.55
CA TYR A 307 10.56 10.20 24.16
C TYR A 307 9.53 10.36 25.28
N SER A 308 8.34 10.83 24.91
CA SER A 308 7.19 10.81 25.80
C SER A 308 6.60 9.40 25.85
N LEU A 309 6.31 8.91 27.05
CA LEU A 309 5.66 7.62 27.22
C LEU A 309 4.32 7.58 26.49
N ILE A 310 4.16 6.65 25.55
CA ILE A 310 2.90 6.47 24.83
C ILE A 310 1.96 5.63 25.69
N LYS A 311 0.71 6.08 25.88
CA LYS A 311 -0.29 5.29 26.61
C LYS A 311 -1.45 4.92 25.71
N TYR A 312 -1.68 3.62 25.50
CA TYR A 312 -2.89 3.10 24.85
C TYR A 312 -3.85 2.55 25.90
N SER A 313 -4.62 3.44 26.54
CA SER A 313 -5.44 3.10 27.72
C SER A 313 -6.53 2.05 27.48
N HIS A 314 -6.92 1.79 26.23
CA HIS A 314 -8.01 0.87 25.88
C HIS A 314 -7.60 -0.27 24.94
N LEU A 315 -6.33 -0.33 24.54
CA LEU A 315 -5.86 -1.32 23.58
C LEU A 315 -5.84 -2.69 24.24
N SER A 316 -6.75 -3.56 23.83
CA SER A 316 -6.86 -4.91 24.36
C SER A 316 -6.25 -5.97 23.44
N SER A 317 -6.25 -5.75 22.13
CA SER A 317 -5.69 -6.70 21.15
C SER A 317 -4.59 -6.04 20.31
N LEU A 318 -3.37 -6.57 20.37
CA LEU A 318 -2.22 -6.14 19.58
C LEU A 318 -1.74 -7.26 18.67
N ASN A 319 -1.67 -6.99 17.37
CA ASN A 319 -1.13 -7.90 16.37
C ASN A 319 0.11 -7.30 15.71
N ILE A 320 1.27 -7.85 16.07
CA ILE A 320 2.61 -7.50 15.60
C ILE A 320 3.32 -8.76 15.07
N LEU A 321 2.59 -9.58 14.31
CA LEU A 321 3.09 -10.87 13.82
C LEU A 321 4.19 -10.73 12.77
N ASP A 322 4.04 -9.76 11.87
CA ASP A 322 4.95 -9.57 10.74
C ASP A 322 5.60 -8.18 10.84
N VAL A 323 6.40 -8.00 11.90
CA VAL A 323 7.12 -6.74 12.16
C VAL A 323 8.60 -6.99 12.43
N HIS A 324 9.43 -5.97 12.22
CA HIS A 324 10.81 -5.93 12.74
C HIS A 324 10.80 -5.88 14.28
N VAL A 325 11.84 -6.44 14.90
CA VAL A 325 11.97 -6.51 16.37
C VAL A 325 11.79 -5.15 17.06
N ASP A 326 12.23 -4.06 16.45
CA ASP A 326 12.07 -2.69 16.97
C ASP A 326 10.62 -2.30 17.29
N TYR A 327 9.63 -2.82 16.55
CA TYR A 327 8.22 -2.57 16.86
C TYR A 327 7.74 -3.41 18.04
N ILE A 328 8.26 -4.62 18.21
CA ILE A 328 8.01 -5.41 19.42
C ILE A 328 8.59 -4.66 20.62
N GLU A 329 9.84 -4.20 20.53
CA GLU A 329 10.43 -3.37 21.57
C GLU A 329 9.64 -2.09 21.82
N GLN A 330 9.15 -1.41 20.78
CA GLN A 330 8.37 -0.20 20.93
C GLN A 330 7.09 -0.39 21.75
N PHE A 331 6.37 -1.49 21.54
CA PHE A 331 5.10 -1.74 22.23
C PHE A 331 5.29 -2.43 23.58
N LEU A 332 6.26 -3.34 23.69
CA LEU A 332 6.44 -4.12 24.92
C LEU A 332 7.30 -3.39 25.95
N ASN A 333 8.25 -2.55 25.54
CA ASN A 333 9.12 -1.80 26.47
C ASN A 333 8.32 -0.72 27.22
N ASP A 334 8.28 -0.83 28.55
CA ASP A 334 7.53 0.03 29.46
C ASP A 334 8.00 1.48 29.51
N THR A 335 9.21 1.77 29.01
CA THR A 335 9.70 3.14 28.88
C THR A 335 9.19 3.83 27.61
N LYS A 336 8.79 3.04 26.60
CA LYS A 336 8.28 3.54 25.31
C LYS A 336 6.76 3.55 25.26
N THR A 337 6.10 2.49 25.73
CA THR A 337 4.65 2.34 25.65
C THR A 337 4.07 1.70 26.91
N CYS A 338 2.91 2.17 27.34
CA CYS A 338 2.10 1.63 28.44
C CYS A 338 0.80 1.05 27.87
N LEU A 339 0.58 -0.25 28.09
CA LEU A 339 -0.53 -1.04 27.56
C LEU A 339 -1.36 -1.69 28.69
N PRO A 340 -2.07 -0.90 29.53
CA PRO A 340 -2.69 -1.42 30.75
C PRO A 340 -3.81 -2.45 30.50
N CYS A 341 -4.44 -2.42 29.32
CA CYS A 341 -5.57 -3.29 28.97
C CYS A 341 -5.22 -4.41 27.99
N LEU A 342 -3.93 -4.56 27.61
CA LEU A 342 -3.54 -5.58 26.63
C LEU A 342 -3.82 -6.97 27.18
N ASN A 343 -4.70 -7.72 26.50
CA ASN A 343 -5.10 -9.08 26.87
C ASN A 343 -4.84 -10.10 25.76
N GLU A 344 -4.80 -9.68 24.50
CA GLU A 344 -4.52 -10.52 23.35
C GLU A 344 -3.29 -9.99 22.60
N LEU A 345 -2.26 -10.83 22.48
CA LEU A 345 -1.04 -10.54 21.72
C LEU A 345 -0.86 -11.55 20.59
N THR A 346 -0.63 -11.08 19.37
CA THR A 346 -0.21 -11.92 18.24
C THR A 346 1.16 -11.47 17.78
N VAL A 347 2.16 -12.35 17.82
CA VAL A 347 3.57 -12.00 17.59
C VAL A 347 4.37 -13.20 17.06
N ASP A 348 5.45 -12.96 16.31
CA ASP A 348 6.39 -14.01 15.91
C ASP A 348 7.27 -14.42 17.11
N TYR A 349 7.35 -15.73 17.40
CA TYR A 349 8.03 -16.22 18.60
C TYR A 349 9.54 -15.88 18.62
N ASN A 350 10.23 -16.03 17.48
CA ASN A 350 11.66 -15.78 17.40
C ASN A 350 11.96 -14.28 17.60
N GLN A 351 11.15 -13.41 16.98
CA GLN A 351 11.30 -11.97 17.15
C GLN A 351 10.97 -11.54 18.60
N LEU A 352 9.98 -12.18 19.23
CA LEU A 352 9.67 -11.96 20.65
C LEU A 352 10.84 -12.35 21.55
N GLN A 353 11.48 -13.50 21.32
CA GLN A 353 12.68 -13.92 22.05
C GLN A 353 13.81 -12.90 21.93
N ILE A 354 14.04 -12.35 20.73
CA ILE A 354 15.06 -11.32 20.53
C ILE A 354 14.72 -10.05 21.32
N ALA A 355 13.48 -9.54 21.20
CA ALA A 355 13.06 -8.31 21.89
C ALA A 355 13.08 -8.41 23.42
N THR A 356 12.87 -9.61 23.96
CA THR A 356 12.80 -9.89 25.39
C THR A 356 14.10 -10.44 25.97
N GLU A 357 15.15 -10.59 25.16
CA GLU A 357 16.42 -11.22 25.54
C GLU A 357 16.18 -12.62 26.15
N ASN A 358 15.46 -13.47 25.41
CA ASN A 358 14.99 -14.79 25.87
C ASN A 358 14.16 -14.70 27.16
N PHE A 359 13.23 -13.75 27.25
CA PHE A 359 12.36 -13.55 28.41
C PHE A 359 13.12 -13.20 29.71
N THR A 360 14.21 -12.43 29.62
CA THR A 360 14.96 -11.94 30.80
C THR A 360 14.95 -10.41 30.96
N LYS A 361 14.54 -9.68 29.92
CA LYS A 361 14.50 -8.20 29.88
C LYS A 361 13.27 -7.60 30.58
N ASP A 362 13.37 -7.35 31.88
CA ASP A 362 12.30 -6.79 32.74
C ASP A 362 11.46 -5.67 32.11
N ARG A 363 12.10 -4.74 31.39
CA ARG A 363 11.44 -3.60 30.73
C ARG A 363 10.33 -4.00 29.75
N THR A 364 10.40 -5.19 29.17
CA THR A 364 9.38 -5.69 28.22
C THR A 364 8.27 -6.51 28.89
N ARG A 365 8.47 -6.88 30.15
CA ARG A 365 7.58 -7.76 30.91
C ARG A 365 6.29 -7.07 31.34
N PHE A 366 6.36 -5.78 31.71
CA PHE A 366 5.22 -5.05 32.29
C PHE A 366 3.97 -5.05 31.41
N ASN A 367 4.13 -4.87 30.09
CA ASN A 367 3.02 -4.86 29.15
C ASN A 367 2.51 -6.27 28.81
N CYS A 368 3.27 -7.32 29.12
CA CYS A 368 2.90 -8.71 28.85
C CYS A 368 2.08 -9.34 30.00
N LYS A 369 2.15 -8.78 31.20
CA LYS A 369 1.61 -9.39 32.44
C LYS A 369 0.10 -9.69 32.41
N ASN A 370 -0.67 -8.94 31.61
CA ASN A 370 -2.13 -9.06 31.52
C ASN A 370 -2.59 -9.84 30.27
N VAL A 371 -1.65 -10.38 29.48
CA VAL A 371 -1.99 -11.14 28.26
C VAL A 371 -2.51 -12.51 28.65
N GLU A 372 -3.79 -12.75 28.37
CA GLU A 372 -4.52 -14.01 28.57
C GLU A 372 -4.56 -14.86 27.29
N LYS A 373 -4.30 -14.24 26.13
CA LYS A 373 -4.31 -14.92 24.84
C LYS A 373 -3.09 -14.54 24.01
N LEU A 374 -2.19 -15.49 23.82
CA LEU A 374 -0.99 -15.33 23.03
C LEU A 374 -1.05 -16.21 21.78
N ASN A 375 -1.07 -15.58 20.60
CA ASN A 375 -1.04 -16.25 19.30
C ASN A 375 0.37 -16.12 18.72
N ILE A 376 1.17 -17.20 18.78
CA ILE A 376 2.53 -17.22 18.24
C ILE A 376 2.64 -17.99 16.92
N LYS A 377 3.47 -17.47 16.02
CA LYS A 377 3.94 -18.21 14.84
C LYS A 377 5.16 -19.03 15.25
N GLN A 378 5.04 -20.36 15.13
CA GLN A 378 5.95 -21.42 15.64
C GLN A 378 5.73 -21.77 17.12
N LYS A 379 5.81 -23.07 17.44
CA LYS A 379 5.17 -23.69 18.62
C LYS A 379 6.10 -24.26 19.69
N ASN A 380 7.42 -24.14 19.55
CA ASN A 380 8.35 -24.73 20.51
C ASN A 380 8.64 -23.72 21.64
N ILE A 381 7.75 -23.68 22.63
CA ILE A 381 7.96 -22.93 23.87
C ILE A 381 8.74 -23.85 24.81
N GLU A 382 10.03 -23.54 25.06
CA GLU A 382 10.94 -24.38 25.86
C GLU A 382 11.72 -23.58 26.93
N LEU A 383 11.15 -22.49 27.45
CA LEU A 383 11.86 -21.62 28.40
C LEU A 383 11.09 -21.43 29.70
N GLU A 384 11.76 -21.68 30.82
CA GLU A 384 11.22 -21.55 32.19
C GLU A 384 10.71 -20.13 32.49
N ASP A 385 11.39 -19.11 31.96
CA ASP A 385 11.04 -17.69 32.15
C ASP A 385 9.84 -17.22 31.30
N PHE A 386 9.36 -18.04 30.35
CA PHE A 386 8.23 -17.68 29.49
C PHE A 386 6.95 -17.38 30.28
N TYR A 387 6.59 -18.26 31.22
CA TYR A 387 5.41 -18.09 32.07
C TYR A 387 5.57 -16.94 33.07
N THR A 388 6.81 -16.56 33.36
CA THR A 388 7.12 -15.39 34.19
C THR A 388 6.79 -14.09 33.46
N TYR A 389 6.90 -14.09 32.12
CA TYR A 389 6.49 -13.00 31.24
C TYR A 389 4.99 -12.94 30.99
N PHE A 390 4.34 -14.10 30.93
CA PHE A 390 2.92 -14.24 30.64
C PHE A 390 2.22 -15.05 31.74
N PRO A 391 2.05 -14.48 32.94
CA PRO A 391 1.54 -15.22 34.11
C PRO A 391 0.06 -15.60 34.03
N LEU A 392 -0.66 -15.15 33.00
CA LEU A 392 -2.08 -15.46 32.77
C LEU A 392 -2.31 -16.44 31.60
N LEU A 393 -1.24 -16.97 30.99
CA LEU A 393 -1.29 -18.07 30.01
C LEU A 393 -1.12 -19.41 30.72
#